data_AF-A0A0E9PFD7-F1
#
_entry.id   AF-A0A0E9PFD7-F1
#
_cell.length_a   1.000
_cell.length_b   1.000
_cell.length_c   1.000
_cell.angle_alpha   90.00
_cell.angle_beta   90.00
_cell.angle_gamma   90.00
#
_symmetry.space_group_name_H-M   'P 1'
#
loop_
_entity.id
_entity.type
_entity.pdbx_description
1 polymer ?
#
loop_
_entity_poly.entity_id
_entity_poly.type
_entity_poly.pdbx_seq_one_letter_code
_entity_poly.pdbx_strand_id
1 'polypeptide(L)'
;MVGRVNGFIAKCKQDDAFPDFLNYHCIIHQQALCAKMLNMKEIMDGATKIACSIRARSLQRWLFRAHLEKADCDHSELLLHTDVR
;
A
#
# COMPACT_ATOMS: atom_id res chain seq x y z
N MET A 1 3.29 -20.80 -18.26
CA MET A 1 2.97 -19.89 -17.14
C MET A 1 2.31 -20.71 -16.03
N VAL A 2 3.10 -21.29 -15.12
CA VAL A 2 2.62 -22.27 -14.11
C VAL A 2 1.73 -21.62 -13.04
N GLY A 3 1.95 -20.34 -12.73
CA GLY A 3 1.20 -19.60 -11.70
C GLY A 3 -0.30 -19.43 -11.97
N ARG A 4 -0.76 -19.56 -13.22
CA ARG A 4 -2.20 -19.45 -13.54
C ARG A 4 -3.01 -20.67 -13.06
N VAL A 5 -2.37 -21.84 -12.99
CA VAL A 5 -3.04 -23.11 -12.65
C VAL A 5 -2.57 -23.64 -11.29
N ASN A 6 -1.28 -23.49 -10.97
CA ASN A 6 -0.65 -23.97 -9.73
C ASN A 6 -0.10 -22.85 -8.84
N GLY A 7 -0.46 -21.59 -9.09
CA GLY A 7 -0.11 -20.48 -8.20
C GLY A 7 -0.97 -20.48 -6.93
N PHE A 8 -0.45 -19.84 -5.88
CA PHE A 8 -1.13 -19.70 -4.59
C PHE A 8 -2.59 -19.23 -4.73
N ILE A 9 -2.83 -18.20 -5.54
CA ILE A 9 -4.17 -17.64 -5.80
C ILE A 9 -5.12 -18.68 -6.41
N ALA A 10 -4.63 -19.45 -7.38
CA ALA A 10 -5.42 -20.46 -8.07
C ALA A 10 -5.81 -21.60 -7.11
N LYS A 11 -4.91 -21.96 -6.19
CA LYS A 11 -5.19 -22.95 -5.14
C LYS A 11 -6.18 -22.44 -4.10
N CYS A 12 -6.02 -21.21 -3.59
CA CYS A 12 -6.98 -20.62 -2.66
C CYS A 12 -8.38 -20.49 -3.26
N LYS A 13 -8.52 -20.21 -4.55
CA LYS A 13 -9.83 -20.16 -5.23
C LYS A 13 -10.48 -21.52 -5.49
N GLN A 14 -9.72 -22.62 -5.41
CA GLN A 14 -10.22 -23.98 -5.61
C GLN A 14 -10.49 -24.71 -4.29
N ASP A 15 -10.17 -24.07 -3.16
CA ASP A 15 -10.34 -24.62 -1.82
C ASP A 15 -11.68 -24.13 -1.25
N ASP A 16 -12.54 -25.07 -0.87
CA ASP A 16 -13.86 -24.78 -0.30
C ASP A 16 -13.78 -24.03 1.04
N ALA A 17 -12.60 -23.98 1.68
CA ALA A 17 -12.35 -23.17 2.86
C ALA A 17 -12.27 -21.65 2.56
N PHE A 18 -12.10 -21.26 1.29
CA PHE A 18 -11.99 -19.85 0.87
C PHE A 18 -12.92 -19.53 -0.32
N PRO A 19 -14.25 -19.60 -0.13
CA PRO A 19 -15.23 -19.47 -1.21
C PRO A 19 -15.15 -18.13 -1.96
N ASP A 20 -14.72 -17.06 -1.29
CA ASP A 20 -14.56 -15.71 -1.86
C ASP A 20 -13.15 -15.16 -1.66
N PHE A 21 -12.13 -15.91 -2.07
CA PHE A 21 -10.74 -15.46 -1.95
C PHE A 21 -10.47 -14.19 -2.77
N LEU A 22 -10.47 -13.04 -2.08
CA LEU A 22 -10.14 -11.73 -2.62
C LEU A 22 -8.62 -11.62 -2.76
N ASN A 23 -8.17 -11.57 -4.01
CA ASN A 23 -6.77 -11.35 -4.29
C ASN A 23 -6.49 -9.88 -4.55
N TYR A 24 -5.76 -9.25 -3.63
CA TYR A 24 -5.26 -7.89 -3.80
C TYR A 24 -3.78 -7.97 -4.11
N HIS A 25 -3.40 -7.63 -5.35
CA HIS A 25 -2.01 -7.64 -5.77
C HIS A 25 -1.19 -6.65 -4.92
N CYS A 26 -1.73 -5.44 -4.68
CA CYS A 26 -1.28 -4.50 -3.65
C CYS A 26 -2.47 -3.62 -3.22
N ILE A 27 -2.77 -3.53 -1.91
CA ILE A 27 -3.83 -2.65 -1.35
C ILE A 27 -3.65 -1.18 -1.81
N ILE A 28 -2.40 -0.74 -1.99
CA ILE A 28 -2.09 0.61 -2.46
C ILE A 28 -2.47 0.81 -3.93
N HIS A 29 -2.35 -0.23 -4.77
CA HIS A 29 -2.81 -0.16 -6.16
C HIS A 29 -4.33 0.02 -6.20
N GLN A 30 -5.05 -0.66 -5.31
CA GLN A 30 -6.48 -0.46 -5.11
C GLN A 30 -6.80 0.95 -4.61
N GLN A 31 -6.03 1.51 -3.67
CA GLN A 31 -6.21 2.89 -3.23
C GLN A 31 -6.01 3.88 -4.39
N ALA A 32 -5.01 3.67 -5.25
CA ALA A 32 -4.79 4.48 -6.44
C ALA A 32 -5.93 4.32 -7.48
N LEU A 33 -6.44 3.10 -7.66
CA LEU A 33 -7.59 2.84 -8.53
C LEU A 33 -8.87 3.49 -7.99
N CYS A 34 -9.14 3.35 -6.69
CA CYS A 34 -10.25 3.99 -6.00
C CYS A 34 -10.14 5.51 -6.09
N ALA A 35 -8.96 6.09 -5.93
CA ALA A 35 -8.77 7.53 -6.08
C ALA A 35 -9.04 8.03 -7.49
N LYS A 36 -8.70 7.24 -8.52
CA LYS A 36 -9.10 7.54 -9.91
C LYS A 36 -10.61 7.42 -10.10
N MET A 37 -11.26 6.41 -9.53
CA MET A 37 -12.72 6.23 -9.62
C MET A 37 -13.50 7.29 -8.84
N LEU A 38 -12.98 7.74 -7.69
CA LEU A 38 -13.59 8.75 -6.82
C LEU A 38 -13.17 10.18 -7.17
N ASN A 39 -12.44 10.38 -8.27
CA ASN A 39 -11.94 11.68 -8.74
C ASN A 39 -11.06 12.44 -7.72
N MET A 40 -10.39 11.72 -6.81
CA MET A 40 -9.49 12.25 -5.78
C MET A 40 -8.01 12.19 -6.20
N LYS A 41 -7.74 12.09 -7.50
CA LYS A 41 -6.40 11.87 -8.05
C LYS A 41 -5.41 12.94 -7.57
N GLU A 42 -5.79 14.22 -7.60
CA GLU A 42 -4.89 15.31 -7.20
C GLU A 42 -4.53 15.25 -5.71
N ILE A 43 -5.48 14.88 -4.86
CA ILE A 43 -5.27 14.71 -3.41
C ILE A 43 -4.28 13.56 -3.17
N MET A 44 -4.47 12.43 -3.85
CA MET A 44 -3.57 11.29 -3.72
C MET A 44 -2.18 11.58 -4.29
N ASP A 45 -2.08 12.26 -5.43
CA ASP A 45 -0.79 12.68 -6.00
C ASP A 45 -0.04 13.59 -5.02
N GLY A 46 -0.76 14.49 -4.34
CA GLY A 46 -0.21 15.32 -3.26
C GLY A 46 0.28 14.50 -2.08
N ALA A 47 -0.56 13.61 -1.55
CA ALA A 47 -0.22 12.74 -0.42
C ALA A 47 0.99 11.85 -0.72
N THR A 48 1.03 11.24 -1.92
CA THR A 48 2.15 10.41 -2.36
C THR A 48 3.44 11.23 -2.49
N LYS A 49 3.39 12.46 -3.04
CA LYS A 49 4.58 13.33 -3.11
C LYS A 49 5.14 13.67 -1.72
N ILE A 50 4.27 13.97 -0.75
CA ILE A 50 4.68 14.25 0.62
C ILE A 50 5.33 13.01 1.25
N ALA A 51 4.65 11.86 1.17
CA ALA A 51 5.17 10.59 1.69
C ALA A 51 6.52 10.22 1.07
N CYS A 52 6.68 10.37 -0.24
CA CYS A 52 7.94 10.16 -0.95
C CYS A 52 9.03 11.12 -0.48
N SER A 53 8.72 12.40 -0.27
CA SER A 53 9.69 13.41 0.17
C SER A 53 10.21 13.14 1.58
N ILE A 54 9.34 12.71 2.50
CA ILE A 54 9.70 12.28 3.85
C ILE A 54 10.62 11.05 3.79
N ARG A 55 10.28 10.08 2.95
CA ARG A 55 11.04 8.82 2.82
C ARG A 55 12.41 9.00 2.16
N ALA A 56 12.53 9.92 1.20
CA ALA A 56 13.75 10.14 0.41
C ALA A 56 14.91 10.73 1.21
N ARG A 57 14.63 11.39 2.35
CA ARG A 57 15.63 12.10 3.15
C ARG A 57 15.68 11.52 4.57
N SER A 58 16.83 11.00 4.98
CA SER A 58 17.03 10.37 6.31
C SER A 58 16.61 11.29 7.46
N LEU A 59 16.99 12.57 7.41
CA LEU A 59 16.61 13.55 8.42
C LEU A 59 15.09 13.79 8.47
N GLN A 60 14.42 13.85 7.32
CA GLN A 60 12.98 14.10 7.27
C GLN A 60 12.21 12.91 7.85
N ARG A 61 12.63 11.69 7.51
CA ARG A 61 12.08 10.47 8.11
C ARG A 61 12.27 10.45 9.62
N TRP A 62 13.45 10.80 10.12
CA TRP A 62 13.72 10.84 11.56
C TRP A 62 12.86 11.89 12.27
N LEU A 63 12.77 13.10 11.74
CA LEU A 63 11.91 14.17 12.30
C LEU A 63 10.44 13.78 12.28
N PHE A 64 9.98 13.16 11.19
CA PHE A 64 8.61 12.69 11.07
C PHE A 64 8.29 11.60 12.10
N ARG A 65 9.19 10.64 12.28
CA ARG A 65 9.07 9.60 13.31
C ARG A 65 9.00 10.20 14.72
N ALA A 66 9.91 11.11 15.07
CA ALA A 66 9.91 11.79 16.37
C ALA A 66 8.61 12.58 16.61
N HIS A 67 8.05 13.16 15.54
CA HIS A 67 6.77 13.86 15.61
C HIS A 67 5.59 12.89 15.88
N LEU A 68 5.55 11.75 15.20
CA LEU A 68 4.53 10.72 15.41
C LEU A 68 4.59 10.09 16.80
N GLU A 69 5.80 9.82 17.30
CA GLU A 69 6.01 9.31 18.66
C GLU A 69 5.54 10.32 19.72
N LYS A 70 5.77 11.62 19.51
CA LYS A 70 5.25 12.67 20.39
C LYS A 70 3.72 12.77 20.35
N ALA A 71 3.11 12.45 19.22
CA ALA A 71 1.67 12.47 19.02
C ALA A 71 0.98 11.19 19.49
N ASP A 72 1.72 10.23 20.07
CA ASP A 72 1.22 8.92 20.51
C ASP A 72 0.44 8.18 19.42
N CYS A 73 0.93 8.28 18.17
CA CYS A 73 0.32 7.60 17.04
C CYS A 73 0.63 6.10 17.06
N ASP A 74 -0.36 5.27 16.71
CA ASP A 74 -0.22 3.81 16.57
C ASP A 74 0.89 3.38 15.57
N HIS A 75 1.28 4.29 14.68
CA HIS A 75 2.30 4.07 13.68
C HIS A 75 3.35 5.17 13.76
N SER A 76 4.63 4.78 13.78
CA SER A 76 5.78 5.69 13.93
C SER A 76 6.57 5.90 12.65
N GLU A 77 6.25 5.19 11.56
CA GLU A 77 6.94 5.33 10.27
C GLU A 77 6.00 5.08 9.08
N LEU A 78 6.31 5.70 7.94
CA LEU A 78 5.66 5.41 6.67
C LEU A 78 6.16 4.07 6.11
N LEU A 79 5.22 3.21 5.70
CA LEU A 79 5.54 1.94 5.06
C LEU A 79 6.32 2.15 3.76
N LEU A 80 7.29 1.27 3.50
CA LEU A 80 8.05 1.23 2.26
C LEU A 80 7.14 0.79 1.11
N HIS A 81 6.59 1.76 0.38
CA HIS A 81 6.07 1.53 -0.96
C HIS A 81 7.28 1.28 -1.87
N THR A 82 7.51 0.04 -2.27
CA THR A 82 8.14 -0.28 -3.54
C THR A 82 7.02 -0.34 -4.57
N ASP A 83 7.17 0.39 -5.68
CA ASP A 83 6.31 0.17 -6.84
C ASP A 83 6.62 -1.25 -7.32
N VAL A 84 5.83 -2.24 -6.89
CA VAL A 84 5.85 -3.56 -7.51
C VAL A 84 5.05 -3.40 -8.79
N ARG A 85 5.78 -3.02 -9.85
CA ARG A 85 5.27 -2.92 -11.21
C ARG A 85 4.93 -4.31 -11.76
#